data_AF-A0A0G1SV28-F1
#
_entry.id   AF-A0A0G1SV28-F1
#
_cell.length_a   1.000
_cell.length_b   1.000
_cell.length_c   1.000
_cell.angle_alpha   90.00
_cell.angle_beta   90.00
_cell.angle_gamma   90.00
#
_symmetry.space_group_name_H-M   'P 1'
#
loop_
_entity.id
_entity.type
_entity.pdbx_description
1 polymer ?
#
loop_
_entity_poly.entity_id
_entity_poly.type
_entity_poly.pdbx_seq_one_letter_code
_entity_poly.pdbx_strand_id
1 'polypeptide(L)'
;MRSNLKVIISILRESAYSKIAIASSVIFALALFWLLSRTTTLASFFSMAWDGSYFSAFELGKARILGVIYVALYLLMTVTAIIAFGVSAALLAWLFRHTTDAKNKNAAGWGVGGTLTSLFASGCPVCGTFLLTLIGVSGGISIFPLKGLELKALSLGLMLGSIAFASKRIAKFKTKGCAREVGVVSDSGAHQLEAMPRQKRLRHGLVWAIIAILAVNQFLIGSFVPKAQSISRSSGGLRALFGIQQKAQRQILAPKVNPDGKTTSIAPWPTITEVLAEPKGLDPLEAAKVVMIAAGKPFYAPEDISFDDPVNAQNRWGAFETSIRLSDEQEARYQKLITTMMTCSYCCGGPNNVTMNRNCGCAHAKAVRGFYRYMIQAYGDKYSDEELVGESHRWYALWYPKGMVEDYLLATGREDVVGHQSHGGAGPDGRHGL
;
A
#
# COMPACT_ATOMS: atom_id res chain seq x y z
N MET A 1 -31.68 16.26 -8.41
CA MET A 1 -31.21 14.89 -8.71
C MET A 1 -31.95 14.23 -9.88
N ARG A 2 -33.29 14.27 -9.93
CA ARG A 2 -34.09 13.64 -11.01
C ARG A 2 -33.72 14.09 -12.45
N SER A 3 -33.39 15.36 -12.67
CA SER A 3 -32.96 15.87 -13.99
C SER A 3 -31.63 15.26 -14.46
N ASN A 4 -30.64 15.14 -13.57
CA ASN A 4 -29.33 14.56 -13.92
C ASN A 4 -29.43 13.07 -14.27
N LEU A 5 -30.25 12.31 -13.54
CA LEU A 5 -30.45 10.88 -13.80
C LEU A 5 -31.07 10.63 -15.19
N LYS A 6 -32.05 11.45 -15.59
CA LYS A 6 -32.66 11.38 -16.94
C LYS A 6 -31.63 11.63 -18.04
N VAL A 7 -30.70 12.57 -17.83
CA VAL A 7 -29.63 12.86 -18.80
C VAL A 7 -28.66 11.69 -18.94
N ILE A 8 -28.26 11.08 -17.82
CA ILE A 8 -27.37 9.90 -17.82
C ILE A 8 -28.03 8.74 -18.56
N ILE A 9 -29.28 8.42 -18.21
CA ILE A 9 -30.05 7.35 -18.88
C ILE A 9 -30.20 7.64 -20.38
N SER A 10 -30.50 8.89 -20.75
CA SER A 10 -30.61 9.28 -22.17
C SER A 10 -29.34 8.99 -22.96
N ILE A 11 -28.16 9.24 -22.38
CA ILE A 11 -26.87 8.95 -23.04
C ILE A 11 -26.60 7.46 -23.07
N LEU A 12 -26.81 6.75 -21.97
CA LEU A 12 -26.55 5.31 -21.90
C LEU A 12 -27.52 4.48 -22.75
N ARG A 13 -28.65 5.07 -23.18
CA ARG A 13 -29.57 4.42 -24.13
C ARG A 13 -29.04 4.42 -25.56
N GLU A 14 -28.10 5.29 -25.88
CA GLU A 14 -27.42 5.28 -27.18
C GLU A 14 -26.40 4.12 -27.21
N SER A 15 -26.52 3.26 -28.23
CA SER A 15 -25.75 1.99 -28.30
C SER A 15 -24.23 2.19 -28.26
N ALA A 16 -23.72 3.30 -28.80
CA ALA A 16 -22.30 3.63 -28.78
C ALA A 16 -21.78 3.91 -27.37
N TYR A 17 -22.49 4.72 -26.58
CA TYR A 17 -22.06 5.12 -25.23
C TYR A 17 -22.30 4.02 -24.19
N SER A 18 -23.34 3.19 -24.38
CA SER A 18 -23.54 1.98 -23.59
C SER A 18 -22.35 1.00 -23.71
N LYS A 19 -21.89 0.73 -24.95
CA LYS A 19 -20.71 -0.11 -25.21
C LYS A 19 -19.45 0.46 -24.55
N ILE A 20 -19.24 1.78 -24.62
CA ILE A 20 -18.10 2.45 -23.95
C ILE A 20 -18.19 2.26 -22.43
N ALA A 21 -19.36 2.43 -21.84
CA ALA A 21 -19.55 2.25 -20.40
C ALA A 21 -19.22 0.82 -19.97
N ILE A 22 -19.74 -0.19 -20.67
CA ILE A 22 -19.52 -1.60 -20.37
C ILE A 22 -18.04 -1.96 -20.54
N ALA A 23 -17.44 -1.63 -21.69
CA ALA A 23 -16.04 -1.93 -21.97
C ALA A 23 -15.10 -1.29 -20.94
N SER A 24 -15.32 -0.02 -20.61
CA SER A 24 -14.51 0.70 -19.61
C SER A 24 -14.66 0.09 -18.21
N SER A 25 -15.87 -0.36 -17.85
CA SER A 25 -16.13 -1.04 -16.57
C SER A 25 -15.38 -2.37 -16.49
N VAL A 26 -15.42 -3.18 -17.55
CA VAL A 26 -14.72 -4.48 -17.61
C VAL A 26 -13.22 -4.30 -17.54
N ILE A 27 -12.66 -3.38 -18.33
CA ILE A 27 -11.21 -3.07 -18.30
C ILE A 27 -10.77 -2.65 -16.90
N PHE A 28 -11.55 -1.78 -16.24
CA PHE A 28 -11.24 -1.34 -14.90
C PHE A 28 -11.37 -2.46 -13.86
N ALA A 29 -12.37 -3.33 -13.98
CA ALA A 29 -12.51 -4.52 -13.13
C ALA A 29 -11.32 -5.48 -13.28
N LEU A 30 -10.86 -5.73 -14.51
CA LEU A 30 -9.67 -6.55 -14.78
C LEU A 30 -8.41 -5.91 -14.21
N ALA A 31 -8.25 -4.59 -14.33
CA ALA A 31 -7.14 -3.87 -13.73
C ALA A 31 -7.14 -4.00 -12.20
N LEU A 32 -8.29 -3.81 -11.54
CA LEU A 32 -8.44 -3.99 -10.10
C LEU A 32 -8.14 -5.43 -9.65
N PHE A 33 -8.59 -6.43 -10.42
CA PHE A 33 -8.30 -7.83 -10.14
C PHE A 33 -6.81 -8.17 -10.30
N TRP A 34 -6.18 -7.67 -11.36
CA TRP A 34 -4.74 -7.82 -11.57
C TRP A 34 -3.93 -7.16 -10.46
N LEU A 35 -4.33 -5.98 -9.99
CA LEU A 35 -3.69 -5.31 -8.86
C LEU A 35 -3.86 -6.10 -7.56
N LEU A 36 -5.08 -6.60 -7.29
CA LEU A 36 -5.33 -7.44 -6.11
C LEU A 36 -4.40 -8.65 -6.09
N SER A 37 -4.21 -9.33 -7.23
CA SER A 37 -3.38 -10.54 -7.31
C SER A 37 -1.88 -10.28 -7.13
N ARG A 38 -1.42 -9.02 -7.23
CA ARG A 38 -0.03 -8.64 -6.89
C ARG A 38 0.22 -8.56 -5.39
N THR A 39 -0.82 -8.40 -4.58
CA THR A 39 -0.67 -8.15 -3.13
C THR A 39 -1.24 -9.27 -2.26
N THR A 40 -2.34 -9.89 -2.67
CA THR A 40 -3.01 -10.94 -1.92
C THR A 40 -3.79 -11.87 -2.84
N THR A 41 -4.36 -12.94 -2.29
CA THR A 41 -5.30 -13.81 -3.01
C THR A 41 -6.72 -13.55 -2.51
N LEU A 42 -7.73 -13.87 -3.34
CA LEU A 42 -9.13 -13.81 -2.91
C LEU A 42 -9.38 -14.70 -1.70
N ALA A 43 -8.82 -15.91 -1.69
CA ALA A 43 -8.96 -16.84 -0.57
C ALA A 43 -8.40 -16.24 0.72
N SER A 44 -7.20 -15.67 0.69
CA SER A 44 -6.60 -15.00 1.84
C SER A 44 -7.38 -13.76 2.27
N PHE A 45 -7.89 -12.98 1.31
CA PHE A 45 -8.70 -11.80 1.59
C PHE A 45 -9.98 -12.14 2.36
N PHE A 46 -10.65 -13.23 2.00
CA PHE A 46 -11.84 -13.73 2.69
C PHE A 46 -11.51 -14.45 4.00
N SER A 47 -10.42 -15.22 4.05
CA SER A 47 -10.02 -15.92 5.28
C SER A 47 -9.73 -14.91 6.40
N MET A 48 -9.00 -13.83 6.08
CA MET A 48 -8.68 -12.73 7.02
C MET A 48 -9.92 -12.02 7.59
N ALA A 49 -11.04 -12.07 6.87
CA ALA A 49 -12.31 -11.54 7.36
C ALA A 49 -12.99 -12.49 8.34
N TRP A 50 -12.94 -13.78 8.02
CA TRP A 50 -13.59 -14.85 8.79
C TRP A 50 -12.87 -15.17 10.09
N ASP A 51 -11.53 -15.10 10.07
CA ASP A 51 -10.70 -15.32 11.25
C ASP A 51 -10.58 -14.08 12.16
N GLY A 52 -10.99 -12.90 11.66
CA GLY A 52 -10.93 -11.62 12.39
C GLY A 52 -9.59 -10.89 12.27
N SER A 53 -8.67 -11.36 11.42
CA SER A 53 -7.30 -10.83 11.30
C SER A 53 -7.23 -9.35 10.91
N TYR A 54 -8.23 -8.81 10.20
CA TYR A 54 -8.25 -7.36 9.88
C TYR A 54 -8.34 -6.46 11.13
N PHE A 55 -8.99 -6.96 12.18
CA PHE A 55 -9.30 -6.22 13.40
C PHE A 55 -8.88 -7.02 14.63
N SER A 56 -7.71 -7.64 14.56
CA SER A 56 -7.14 -8.49 15.62
C SER A 56 -6.89 -7.76 16.95
N ALA A 57 -6.93 -6.42 16.95
CA ALA A 57 -6.91 -5.58 18.14
C ALA A 57 -8.20 -5.63 18.98
N PHE A 58 -9.29 -6.19 18.44
CA PHE A 58 -10.57 -6.34 19.15
C PHE A 58 -10.80 -7.80 19.56
N GLU A 59 -11.66 -7.99 20.56
CA GLU A 59 -12.15 -9.31 20.97
C GLU A 59 -12.63 -10.14 19.79
N LEU A 60 -12.31 -11.44 19.76
CA LEU A 60 -12.48 -12.32 18.59
C LEU A 60 -13.91 -12.26 18.00
N GLY A 61 -14.93 -12.21 18.84
CA GLY A 61 -16.33 -12.06 18.40
C GLY A 61 -16.58 -10.76 17.64
N LYS A 62 -16.06 -9.63 18.13
CA LYS A 62 -16.16 -8.32 17.49
C LYS A 62 -15.27 -8.23 16.25
N ALA A 63 -14.04 -8.77 16.32
CA ALA A 63 -13.08 -8.78 15.23
C ALA A 63 -13.63 -9.48 13.98
N ARG A 64 -14.31 -10.62 14.14
CA ARG A 64 -14.97 -11.34 13.03
C ARG A 64 -16.12 -10.55 12.42
N ILE A 65 -17.00 -9.98 13.25
CA ILE A 65 -18.13 -9.17 12.76
C ILE A 65 -17.62 -7.96 11.97
N LEU A 66 -16.63 -7.24 12.52
CA LEU A 66 -16.01 -6.09 11.85
C LEU A 66 -15.28 -6.49 10.57
N GLY A 67 -14.60 -7.64 10.56
CA GLY A 67 -13.92 -8.19 9.38
C GLY A 67 -14.90 -8.49 8.24
N VAL A 68 -16.03 -9.13 8.54
CA VAL A 68 -17.08 -9.42 7.56
C VAL A 68 -17.73 -8.13 7.04
N ILE A 69 -18.06 -7.18 7.91
CA ILE A 69 -18.61 -5.88 7.52
C ILE A 69 -17.63 -5.13 6.61
N TYR A 70 -16.34 -5.14 6.97
CA TYR A 70 -15.28 -4.52 6.17
C TYR A 70 -15.23 -5.11 4.76
N VAL A 71 -15.21 -6.44 4.63
CA VAL A 71 -15.22 -7.09 3.31
C VAL A 71 -16.50 -6.78 2.53
N ALA A 72 -17.66 -6.77 3.17
CA ALA A 72 -18.92 -6.44 2.52
C ALA A 72 -18.92 -5.00 1.97
N LEU A 73 -18.53 -4.02 2.80
CA LEU A 73 -18.39 -2.62 2.38
C LEU A 73 -17.34 -2.47 1.28
N TYR A 74 -16.22 -3.17 1.43
CA TYR A 74 -15.14 -3.18 0.46
C TYR A 74 -15.61 -3.65 -0.91
N LEU A 75 -16.35 -4.76 -0.97
CA LEU A 75 -16.92 -5.32 -2.20
C LEU A 75 -17.98 -4.38 -2.79
N LEU A 76 -18.90 -3.88 -1.96
CA LEU A 76 -19.93 -2.93 -2.38
C LEU A 76 -19.32 -1.69 -3.05
N MET A 77 -18.31 -1.10 -2.42
CA MET A 77 -17.61 0.06 -2.96
C MET A 77 -16.81 -0.27 -4.23
N THR A 78 -16.27 -1.49 -4.35
CA THR A 78 -15.59 -1.94 -5.57
C THR A 78 -16.57 -1.99 -6.74
N VAL A 79 -17.70 -2.68 -6.55
CA VAL A 79 -18.73 -2.82 -7.58
C VAL A 79 -19.28 -1.44 -7.98
N THR A 80 -19.54 -0.58 -7.00
CA THR A 80 -20.03 0.78 -7.27
C THR A 80 -18.99 1.61 -8.02
N ALA A 81 -17.70 1.52 -7.67
CA ALA A 81 -16.63 2.21 -8.37
C ALA A 81 -16.48 1.72 -9.81
N ILE A 82 -16.60 0.40 -10.07
CA ILE A 82 -16.56 -0.18 -11.42
C ILE A 82 -17.66 0.42 -12.29
N ILE A 83 -18.89 0.44 -11.79
CA ILE A 83 -20.04 0.99 -12.53
C ILE A 83 -19.87 2.50 -12.74
N ALA A 84 -19.47 3.23 -11.68
CA ALA A 84 -19.27 4.67 -11.75
C ALA A 84 -18.17 5.04 -12.77
N PHE A 85 -17.10 4.25 -12.85
CA PHE A 85 -16.04 4.45 -13.83
C PHE A 85 -16.57 4.37 -15.26
N GLY A 86 -17.32 3.31 -15.59
CA GLY A 86 -17.90 3.14 -16.92
C GLY A 86 -18.84 4.27 -17.29
N VAL A 87 -19.73 4.67 -16.37
CA VAL A 87 -20.65 5.79 -16.59
C VAL A 87 -19.88 7.10 -16.81
N SER A 88 -18.85 7.37 -16.01
CA SER A 88 -17.99 8.55 -16.16
C SER A 88 -17.32 8.58 -17.54
N ALA A 89 -16.73 7.46 -17.96
CA ALA A 89 -16.08 7.33 -19.27
C ALA A 89 -17.06 7.57 -20.43
N ALA A 90 -18.28 7.03 -20.36
CA ALA A 90 -19.30 7.23 -21.38
C ALA A 90 -19.78 8.69 -21.48
N LEU A 91 -20.05 9.35 -20.33
CA LEU A 91 -20.44 10.76 -20.32
C LEU A 91 -19.32 11.66 -20.84
N LEU A 92 -18.07 11.33 -20.53
CA LEU A 92 -16.91 12.08 -21.00
C LEU A 92 -16.70 11.89 -22.50
N ALA A 93 -16.84 10.65 -23.02
CA ALA A 93 -16.79 10.37 -24.44
C ALA A 93 -17.89 11.11 -25.20
N TRP A 94 -19.10 11.17 -24.65
CA TRP A 94 -20.21 11.94 -25.22
C TRP A 94 -19.87 13.43 -25.28
N LEU A 95 -19.38 13.98 -24.17
CA LEU A 95 -19.01 15.40 -24.08
C LEU A 95 -17.88 15.73 -25.05
N PHE A 96 -16.86 14.88 -25.18
CA PHE A 96 -15.74 15.10 -26.08
C PHE A 96 -16.16 15.10 -27.55
N ARG A 97 -17.07 14.20 -27.94
CA ARG A 97 -17.58 14.11 -29.32
C ARG A 97 -18.51 15.27 -29.70
N HIS A 98 -19.33 15.75 -28.76
CA HIS A 98 -20.36 16.77 -29.05
C HIS A 98 -19.95 18.21 -28.68
N THR A 99 -18.75 18.41 -28.12
CA THR A 99 -18.23 19.77 -27.85
C THR A 99 -17.30 20.23 -28.97
N THR A 100 -17.77 21.18 -29.77
CA THR A 100 -17.00 21.80 -30.87
C THR A 100 -16.11 22.96 -30.41
N ASP A 101 -16.37 23.52 -29.24
CA ASP A 101 -15.79 24.75 -28.74
C ASP A 101 -14.48 24.51 -27.97
N ALA A 102 -13.37 25.13 -28.37
CA ALA A 102 -12.01 24.88 -27.86
C ALA A 102 -11.88 25.15 -26.34
N LYS A 103 -12.58 26.15 -25.81
CA LYS A 103 -12.68 26.41 -24.35
C LYS A 103 -13.38 25.28 -23.61
N ASN A 104 -14.37 24.65 -24.24
CA ASN A 104 -15.10 23.52 -23.66
C ASN A 104 -14.33 22.21 -23.76
N LYS A 105 -13.52 22.01 -24.82
CA LYS A 105 -12.58 20.90 -24.95
C LYS A 105 -11.50 20.93 -23.85
N ASN A 106 -10.95 22.11 -23.52
CA ASN A 106 -10.02 22.25 -22.39
C ASN A 106 -10.66 21.81 -21.08
N ALA A 107 -11.87 22.27 -20.79
CA ALA A 107 -12.59 21.86 -19.57
C ALA A 107 -13.17 20.43 -19.62
N ALA A 108 -13.23 19.77 -20.78
CA ALA A 108 -13.44 18.32 -20.89
C ALA A 108 -12.11 17.56 -20.64
N GLY A 109 -10.98 18.13 -21.05
CA GLY A 109 -9.63 17.67 -20.70
C GLY A 109 -9.37 17.68 -19.17
N TRP A 110 -9.87 18.68 -18.44
CA TRP A 110 -9.90 18.65 -16.97
C TRP A 110 -10.75 17.50 -16.40
N GLY A 111 -11.79 17.05 -17.12
CA GLY A 111 -12.60 15.86 -16.78
C GLY A 111 -11.90 14.53 -17.07
N VAL A 112 -11.08 14.47 -18.13
CA VAL A 112 -10.14 13.36 -18.38
C VAL A 112 -9.11 13.27 -17.26
N GLY A 113 -8.52 14.42 -16.87
CA GLY A 113 -7.64 14.52 -15.71
C GLY A 113 -8.30 14.04 -14.42
N GLY A 114 -9.53 14.49 -14.12
CA GLY A 114 -10.27 14.02 -12.95
C GLY A 114 -10.64 12.52 -12.98
N THR A 115 -10.93 11.96 -14.16
CA THR A 115 -11.21 10.52 -14.32
C THR A 115 -9.95 9.68 -14.15
N LEU A 116 -8.81 10.14 -14.67
CA LEU A 116 -7.50 9.52 -14.46
C LEU A 116 -7.04 9.64 -13.00
N THR A 117 -7.16 10.82 -12.37
CA THR A 117 -6.90 10.99 -10.94
C THR A 117 -7.82 10.11 -10.09
N SER A 118 -9.09 9.92 -10.51
CA SER A 118 -10.00 9.00 -9.83
C SER A 118 -9.67 7.53 -10.06
N LEU A 119 -9.07 7.15 -11.19
CA LEU A 119 -8.48 5.82 -11.41
C LEU A 119 -7.34 5.56 -10.42
N PHE A 120 -6.47 6.55 -10.22
CA PHE A 120 -5.36 6.45 -9.26
C PHE A 120 -5.82 6.49 -7.80
N ALA A 121 -6.90 7.21 -7.49
CA ALA A 121 -7.47 7.27 -6.14
C ALA A 121 -8.41 6.09 -5.81
N SER A 122 -9.12 5.52 -6.80
CA SER A 122 -10.10 4.41 -6.61
C SER A 122 -9.45 3.05 -6.65
N GLY A 123 -8.21 3.01 -7.09
CA GLY A 123 -7.35 1.89 -6.85
C GLY A 123 -7.45 1.50 -5.38
N CYS A 124 -7.80 0.24 -5.15
CA CYS A 124 -7.82 -0.49 -3.89
C CYS A 124 -6.83 0.06 -2.81
N PRO A 125 -6.99 -0.19 -1.50
CA PRO A 125 -5.90 -0.08 -0.53
C PRO A 125 -4.56 -0.61 -1.08
N VAL A 126 -4.57 -1.57 -2.00
CA VAL A 126 -3.41 -2.02 -2.79
C VAL A 126 -2.75 -0.95 -3.68
N CYS A 127 -3.50 -0.06 -4.33
CA CYS A 127 -2.96 0.99 -5.21
C CYS A 127 -2.44 2.17 -4.41
N GLY A 128 -3.11 2.49 -3.29
CA GLY A 128 -2.58 3.43 -2.31
C GLY A 128 -1.27 2.90 -1.74
N THR A 129 -1.17 1.62 -1.36
CA THR A 129 0.08 1.03 -0.86
C THR A 129 1.13 0.93 -1.95
N PHE A 130 0.78 0.53 -3.17
CA PHE A 130 1.73 0.49 -4.28
C PHE A 130 2.30 1.88 -4.58
N LEU A 131 1.45 2.93 -4.68
CA LEU A 131 1.91 4.30 -4.90
C LEU A 131 2.65 4.87 -3.69
N LEU A 132 2.16 4.65 -2.47
CA LEU A 132 2.82 5.05 -1.23
C LEU A 132 4.19 4.39 -1.12
N THR A 133 4.30 3.09 -1.42
CA THR A 133 5.58 2.37 -1.53
C THR A 133 6.44 2.92 -2.67
N LEU A 134 5.86 3.31 -3.82
CA LEU A 134 6.59 3.95 -4.92
C LEU A 134 7.14 5.34 -4.55
N ILE A 135 6.48 6.06 -3.63
CA ILE A 135 6.95 7.31 -3.04
C ILE A 135 7.67 7.11 -1.69
N GLY A 136 8.04 5.88 -1.34
CA GLY A 136 8.86 5.56 -0.17
C GLY A 136 8.13 5.53 1.18
N VAL A 137 6.81 5.67 1.19
CA VAL A 137 5.95 5.54 2.38
C VAL A 137 5.52 4.09 2.55
N SER A 138 6.48 3.23 2.93
CA SER A 138 6.20 1.84 3.33
C SER A 138 5.36 1.83 4.62
N GLY A 139 4.05 1.65 4.51
CA GLY A 139 3.13 1.60 5.66
C GLY A 139 2.03 2.68 5.68
N GLY A 140 1.89 3.51 4.65
CA GLY A 140 0.95 4.64 4.70
C GLY A 140 -0.54 4.27 4.84
N ILE A 141 -0.92 3.00 4.68
CA ILE A 141 -2.31 2.54 4.82
C ILE A 141 -2.61 1.89 6.17
N SER A 142 -1.60 1.33 6.84
CA SER A 142 -1.76 0.81 8.20
C SER A 142 -2.00 1.93 9.22
N ILE A 143 -1.64 3.17 8.88
CA ILE A 143 -1.93 4.40 9.65
C ILE A 143 -3.42 4.77 9.63
N PHE A 144 -4.17 4.40 8.58
CA PHE A 144 -5.58 4.74 8.50
C PHE A 144 -6.45 3.80 9.35
N PRO A 145 -7.38 4.33 10.15
CA PRO A 145 -8.19 3.54 11.09
C PRO A 145 -9.06 2.48 10.40
N LEU A 146 -9.45 2.68 9.14
CA LEU A 146 -10.23 1.74 8.33
C LEU A 146 -9.39 1.06 7.23
N LYS A 147 -8.07 0.96 7.41
CA LYS A 147 -7.14 0.18 6.56
C LYS A 147 -7.27 0.51 5.05
N GLY A 148 -7.59 1.77 4.72
CA GLY A 148 -7.67 2.29 3.36
C GLY A 148 -9.09 2.34 2.77
N LEU A 149 -10.13 2.00 3.54
CA LEU A 149 -11.52 2.19 3.13
C LEU A 149 -11.86 3.68 2.94
N GLU A 150 -11.19 4.57 3.68
CA GLU A 150 -11.34 6.04 3.60
C GLU A 150 -10.91 6.57 2.24
N LEU A 151 -9.75 6.10 1.75
CA LEU A 151 -9.23 6.50 0.44
C LEU A 151 -10.16 6.04 -0.67
N LYS A 152 -10.71 4.83 -0.54
CA LYS A 152 -11.71 4.29 -1.45
C LYS A 152 -13.01 5.10 -1.44
N ALA A 153 -13.43 5.55 -0.26
CA ALA A 153 -14.63 6.38 -0.10
C ALA A 153 -14.44 7.75 -0.72
N LEU A 154 -13.29 8.37 -0.48
CA LEU A 154 -12.90 9.63 -1.13
C LEU A 154 -12.92 9.49 -2.65
N SER A 155 -12.34 8.42 -3.20
CA SER A 155 -12.31 8.25 -4.64
C SER A 155 -13.68 7.96 -5.24
N LEU A 156 -14.51 7.15 -4.59
CA LEU A 156 -15.88 6.94 -5.04
C LEU A 156 -16.64 8.27 -5.03
N GLY A 157 -16.43 9.10 -4.00
CA GLY A 157 -16.96 10.46 -3.92
C GLY A 157 -16.52 11.34 -5.10
N LEU A 158 -15.23 11.29 -5.47
CA LEU A 158 -14.70 12.02 -6.64
C LEU A 158 -15.30 11.52 -7.96
N MET A 159 -15.49 10.21 -8.14
CA MET A 159 -16.13 9.64 -9.35
C MET A 159 -17.60 10.06 -9.46
N LEU A 160 -18.36 9.95 -8.37
CA LEU A 160 -19.74 10.41 -8.32
C LEU A 160 -19.84 11.92 -8.57
N GLY A 161 -18.89 12.70 -8.04
CA GLY A 161 -18.74 14.12 -8.31
C GLY A 161 -18.47 14.43 -9.78
N SER A 162 -17.58 13.66 -10.43
CA SER A 162 -17.30 13.75 -11.87
C SER A 162 -18.55 13.49 -12.71
N ILE A 163 -19.29 12.42 -12.41
CA ILE A 163 -20.56 12.09 -13.08
C ILE A 163 -21.58 13.23 -12.90
N ALA A 164 -21.71 13.76 -11.68
CA ALA A 164 -22.62 14.87 -11.39
C ALA A 164 -22.24 16.15 -12.14
N PHE A 165 -20.94 16.44 -12.29
CA PHE A 165 -20.45 17.58 -13.06
C PHE A 165 -20.70 17.40 -14.56
N ALA A 166 -20.34 16.24 -15.12
CA ALA A 166 -20.54 15.92 -16.52
C ALA A 166 -22.02 15.97 -16.91
N SER A 167 -22.89 15.31 -16.13
CA SER A 167 -24.34 15.30 -16.38
C SER A 167 -24.97 16.70 -16.35
N LYS A 168 -24.59 17.56 -15.38
CA LYS A 168 -25.06 18.96 -15.35
C LYS A 168 -24.61 19.75 -16.58
N ARG A 169 -23.39 19.53 -17.04
CA ARG A 169 -22.85 20.23 -18.20
C ARG A 169 -23.59 19.82 -19.48
N ILE A 170 -23.80 18.52 -19.64
CA ILE A 170 -24.56 17.92 -20.75
C ILE A 170 -26.01 18.44 -20.74
N ALA A 171 -26.66 18.50 -19.57
CA ALA A 171 -27.99 19.07 -19.44
C ALA A 171 -28.05 20.51 -19.98
N LYS A 172 -27.05 21.34 -19.62
CA LYS A 172 -26.92 22.72 -20.09
C LYS A 172 -26.62 22.81 -21.60
N PHE A 173 -25.89 21.84 -22.15
CA PHE A 173 -25.67 21.74 -23.60
C PHE A 173 -26.97 21.42 -24.34
N LYS A 174 -27.76 20.45 -23.88
CA LYS A 174 -29.05 20.10 -24.50
C LYS A 174 -30.04 21.26 -24.46
N THR A 175 -30.11 22.03 -23.37
CA THR A 175 -31.00 23.19 -23.28
C THR A 175 -30.57 24.37 -24.18
N LYS A 176 -29.25 24.59 -24.35
CA LYS A 176 -28.74 25.60 -25.30
C LYS A 176 -28.86 25.18 -26.77
N GLY A 177 -28.78 23.88 -27.06
CA GLY A 177 -29.03 23.33 -28.39
C GLY A 177 -30.47 23.56 -28.86
N CYS A 178 -31.46 23.31 -27.99
CA CYS A 178 -32.86 23.63 -28.27
C CYS A 178 -33.10 25.13 -28.51
N ALA A 179 -32.38 26.02 -27.83
CA ALA A 179 -32.50 27.46 -28.03
C ALA A 179 -31.91 27.94 -29.38
N ARG A 180 -31.12 27.11 -30.08
CA ARG A 180 -30.54 27.44 -31.40
C ARG A 180 -31.37 26.91 -32.56
N GLU A 181 -32.19 25.87 -32.34
CA GLU A 181 -33.11 25.31 -33.34
C GLU A 181 -34.45 26.05 -33.39
N VAL A 182 -34.82 26.76 -32.32
CA VAL A 182 -35.98 27.68 -32.34
C VAL A 182 -35.46 29.08 -32.65
N GLY A 183 -35.53 29.47 -33.92
CA GLY A 183 -35.11 30.79 -34.37
C GLY A 183 -35.82 31.90 -33.60
N VAL A 184 -35.07 32.62 -32.79
CA VAL A 184 -35.38 34.01 -32.41
C VAL A 184 -34.15 34.83 -32.75
N VAL A 185 -34.23 35.49 -33.91
CA VAL A 185 -33.49 36.73 -34.13
C VAL A 185 -34.01 37.72 -33.10
N SER A 186 -33.16 38.13 -32.17
CA SER A 186 -33.26 39.46 -31.60
C SER A 186 -31.85 39.94 -31.29
N ASP A 187 -31.51 40.95 -32.05
CA ASP A 187 -30.40 41.86 -31.85
C ASP A 187 -30.52 42.58 -30.49
N SER A 188 -29.45 43.32 -30.16
CA SER A 188 -29.25 44.31 -29.09
C SER A 188 -28.24 43.92 -28.02
N GLY A 189 -27.10 44.62 -28.09
CA GLY A 189 -26.13 44.69 -27.02
C GLY A 189 -26.70 45.36 -25.78
N ALA A 190 -26.26 44.88 -24.63
CA ALA A 190 -26.22 45.66 -23.41
C ALA A 190 -25.11 45.08 -22.51
N HIS A 191 -24.06 45.87 -22.32
CA HIS A 191 -23.12 45.72 -21.22
C HIS A 191 -23.91 45.73 -19.91
N GLN A 192 -23.95 44.61 -19.19
CA GLN A 192 -24.31 44.61 -17.77
C GLN A 192 -23.23 43.90 -16.96
N LEU A 193 -22.44 44.74 -16.28
CA LEU A 193 -21.64 44.40 -15.12
C LEU A 193 -22.60 43.97 -14.00
N GLU A 194 -22.84 42.66 -13.85
CA GLU A 194 -23.57 42.13 -12.69
C GLU A 194 -22.63 41.41 -11.70
N ALA A 195 -22.80 41.81 -10.45
CA ALA A 195 -21.98 41.46 -9.30
C ALA A 195 -21.87 39.94 -9.06
N MET A 196 -20.68 39.51 -8.62
CA MET A 196 -20.37 38.10 -8.37
C MET A 196 -21.19 37.51 -7.20
N PRO A 197 -21.89 36.36 -7.38
CA PRO A 197 -22.71 35.80 -6.32
C PRO A 197 -21.91 34.99 -5.29
N ARG A 198 -22.30 35.19 -4.02
CA ARG A 198 -21.80 34.64 -2.73
C ARG A 198 -21.55 33.12 -2.71
N GLN A 199 -22.16 32.36 -3.63
CA GLN A 199 -22.03 30.91 -3.78
C GLN A 199 -20.66 30.45 -4.34
N LYS A 200 -19.95 31.30 -5.09
CA LYS A 200 -18.55 31.04 -5.49
C LYS A 200 -17.59 31.14 -4.30
N ARG A 201 -17.89 31.95 -3.29
CA ARG A 201 -16.99 32.15 -2.13
C ARG A 201 -16.95 30.92 -1.21
N LEU A 202 -18.08 30.23 -1.02
CA LEU A 202 -18.11 28.96 -0.28
C LEU A 202 -17.37 27.82 -1.00
N ARG A 203 -17.48 27.74 -2.34
CA ARG A 203 -16.80 26.71 -3.13
C ARG A 203 -15.29 26.90 -3.16
N HIS A 204 -14.82 28.15 -3.21
CA HIS A 204 -13.39 28.45 -3.05
C HIS A 204 -12.95 28.22 -1.61
N GLY A 205 -13.77 28.55 -0.60
CA GLY A 205 -13.46 28.27 0.81
C GLY A 205 -13.29 26.79 1.11
N LEU A 206 -14.15 25.91 0.57
CA LEU A 206 -14.02 24.46 0.72
C LEU A 206 -12.79 23.92 -0.01
N VAL A 207 -12.50 24.40 -1.23
CA VAL A 207 -11.32 23.99 -1.99
C VAL A 207 -10.04 24.45 -1.30
N TRP A 208 -10.00 25.68 -0.77
CA TRP A 208 -8.88 26.18 0.02
C TRP A 208 -8.75 25.49 1.37
N ALA A 209 -9.85 25.10 2.01
CA ALA A 209 -9.82 24.28 3.23
C ALA A 209 -9.26 22.89 2.94
N ILE A 210 -9.65 22.25 1.82
CA ILE A 210 -9.10 20.95 1.39
C ILE A 210 -7.62 21.11 1.03
N ILE A 211 -7.23 22.16 0.31
CA ILE A 211 -5.82 22.44 0.00
C ILE A 211 -5.02 22.73 1.27
N ALA A 212 -5.57 23.48 2.23
CA ALA A 212 -4.93 23.76 3.50
C ALA A 212 -4.82 22.51 4.38
N ILE A 213 -5.85 21.66 4.42
CA ILE A 213 -5.81 20.36 5.11
C ILE A 213 -4.79 19.45 4.44
N LEU A 214 -4.73 19.40 3.11
CA LEU A 214 -3.72 18.64 2.37
C LEU A 214 -2.32 19.23 2.55
N ALA A 215 -2.16 20.55 2.62
CA ALA A 215 -0.87 21.21 2.85
C ALA A 215 -0.40 21.05 4.29
N VAL A 216 -1.29 21.13 5.28
CA VAL A 216 -1.00 20.80 6.69
C VAL A 216 -0.69 19.31 6.82
N ASN A 217 -1.40 18.43 6.11
CA ASN A 217 -1.08 17.01 6.07
C ASN A 217 0.30 16.76 5.43
N GLN A 218 0.62 17.43 4.31
CA GLN A 218 1.94 17.34 3.67
C GLN A 218 3.05 17.98 4.51
N PHE A 219 2.75 19.04 5.27
CA PHE A 219 3.69 19.69 6.20
C PHE A 219 3.93 18.81 7.44
N LEU A 220 2.88 18.19 7.99
CA LEU A 220 2.99 17.21 9.07
C LEU A 220 3.77 15.98 8.60
N ILE A 221 3.45 15.44 7.42
CA ILE A 221 4.23 14.37 6.78
C ILE A 221 5.68 14.82 6.55
N GLY A 222 5.91 16.03 6.07
CA GLY A 222 7.26 16.60 5.89
C GLY A 222 8.02 16.85 7.19
N SER A 223 7.33 17.03 8.32
CA SER A 223 7.93 17.10 9.66
C SER A 223 8.11 15.73 10.33
N PHE A 224 7.44 14.67 9.83
CA PHE A 224 7.58 13.28 10.28
C PHE A 224 8.39 12.40 9.32
N VAL A 225 8.80 12.92 8.16
CA VAL A 225 9.82 12.33 7.29
C VAL A 225 11.16 12.92 7.74
N PRO A 226 12.03 12.17 8.45
CA PRO A 226 13.42 12.55 8.51
C PRO A 226 13.89 12.64 7.06
N LYS A 227 14.61 13.72 6.69
CA LYS A 227 15.20 13.92 5.36
C LYS A 227 15.97 12.68 4.89
N ALA A 228 15.27 11.71 4.31
CA ALA A 228 15.80 10.47 3.77
C ALA A 228 15.86 10.56 2.24
N GLN A 229 16.33 11.69 1.74
CA GLN A 229 16.65 11.90 0.33
C GLN A 229 18.02 12.58 0.24
N SER A 230 19.07 11.80 0.50
CA SER A 230 20.43 12.00 -0.05
C SER A 230 21.41 10.91 0.39
N ILE A 231 21.04 9.63 0.30
CA ILE A 231 22.04 8.55 0.38
C ILE A 231 21.82 7.60 -0.80
N SER A 232 21.95 8.16 -2.00
CA SER A 232 22.20 7.39 -3.21
C SER A 232 23.40 8.03 -3.90
N ARG A 233 24.59 7.68 -3.39
CA ARG A 233 25.91 7.66 -4.03
C ARG A 233 26.99 7.65 -2.93
N SER A 234 27.87 6.65 -3.00
CA SER A 234 29.09 6.45 -2.21
C SER A 234 29.00 5.69 -0.87
N SER A 235 28.56 4.43 -0.91
CA SER A 235 28.88 3.45 0.15
C SER A 235 30.38 3.11 0.26
N GLY A 236 31.22 3.62 -0.65
CA GLY A 236 32.69 3.49 -0.59
C GLY A 236 33.40 4.52 0.30
N GLY A 237 32.81 5.70 0.53
CA GLY A 237 33.49 6.80 1.25
C GLY A 237 33.37 6.74 2.78
N LEU A 238 32.24 6.24 3.29
CA LEU A 238 31.94 6.22 4.73
C LEU A 238 32.74 5.15 5.51
N ARG A 239 33.21 4.08 4.84
CA ARG A 239 34.10 3.08 5.46
C ARG A 239 35.50 3.61 5.75
N ALA A 240 35.96 4.64 5.02
CA ALA A 240 37.29 5.21 5.17
C ALA A 240 37.37 6.34 6.20
N LEU A 241 36.24 7.00 6.52
CA LEU A 241 36.22 8.14 7.44
C LEU A 241 36.12 7.74 8.92
N PHE A 242 35.58 6.55 9.21
CA PHE A 242 35.40 6.05 10.58
C PHE A 242 36.17 4.75 10.76
N GLY A 243 37.44 4.86 11.15
CA GLY A 243 38.33 3.75 11.53
C GLY A 243 37.86 3.01 12.78
N ILE A 244 36.66 2.44 12.74
CA ILE A 244 36.03 1.72 13.83
C ILE A 244 36.17 0.22 13.56
N GLN A 245 37.27 -0.36 14.04
CA GLN A 245 37.32 -1.80 14.32
C GLN A 245 36.40 -2.07 15.53
N GLN A 246 35.10 -2.19 15.29
CA GLN A 246 34.17 -2.81 16.24
C GLN A 246 33.80 -4.19 15.68
N LYS A 247 33.94 -5.21 16.52
CA LYS A 247 33.89 -6.62 16.14
C LYS A 247 32.49 -6.95 15.59
N ALA A 248 32.38 -7.13 14.29
CA ALA A 248 31.12 -7.55 13.66
C ALA A 248 30.62 -8.84 14.34
N GLN A 249 29.33 -8.90 14.63
CA GLN A 249 28.71 -10.05 15.30
C GLN A 249 27.97 -10.88 14.27
N ARG A 250 28.00 -12.22 14.41
CA ARG A 250 27.16 -13.11 13.61
C ARG A 250 25.82 -13.36 14.28
N GLN A 251 25.21 -12.31 14.82
CA GLN A 251 23.91 -12.38 15.49
C GLN A 251 23.07 -11.14 15.18
N ILE A 252 21.76 -11.33 15.02
CA ILE A 252 20.75 -10.27 14.86
C ILE A 252 19.70 -10.40 15.96
N LEU A 253 19.22 -9.27 16.49
CA LEU A 253 18.08 -9.27 17.40
C LEU A 253 16.78 -9.29 16.59
N ALA A 254 15.94 -10.29 16.83
CA ALA A 254 14.66 -10.40 16.13
C ALA A 254 13.64 -11.20 16.95
N PRO A 255 12.33 -11.10 16.62
CA PRO A 255 11.29 -11.87 17.29
C PRO A 255 11.52 -13.38 17.23
N LYS A 256 11.32 -14.07 18.36
CA LYS A 256 11.35 -15.53 18.51
C LYS A 256 10.05 -15.97 19.18
N VAL A 257 9.40 -16.98 18.62
CA VAL A 257 8.11 -17.47 19.13
C VAL A 257 8.29 -18.06 20.52
N ASN A 258 7.41 -17.63 21.44
CA ASN A 258 7.39 -18.12 22.81
C ASN A 258 6.76 -19.53 22.88
N PRO A 259 6.98 -20.29 23.97
CA PRO A 259 6.38 -21.62 24.15
C PRO A 259 4.85 -21.64 24.10
N ASP A 260 4.20 -20.50 24.31
CA ASP A 260 2.73 -20.35 24.20
C ASP A 260 2.21 -20.41 22.75
N GLY A 261 3.10 -20.31 21.76
CA GLY A 261 2.78 -20.28 20.33
C GLY A 261 1.98 -19.05 19.87
N LYS A 262 1.81 -18.04 20.73
CA LYS A 262 0.94 -16.89 20.51
C LYS A 262 1.65 -15.55 20.61
N THR A 263 2.75 -15.51 21.36
CA THR A 263 3.57 -14.31 21.57
C THR A 263 5.00 -14.55 21.12
N THR A 264 5.76 -13.47 21.02
CA THR A 264 7.18 -13.46 20.66
C THR A 264 7.99 -12.67 21.66
N SER A 265 9.25 -13.07 21.84
CA SER A 265 10.27 -12.32 22.56
C SER A 265 11.43 -11.98 21.63
N ILE A 266 12.06 -10.83 21.81
CA ILE A 266 13.23 -10.44 21.02
C ILE A 266 14.43 -11.19 21.55
N ALA A 267 15.04 -12.00 20.70
CA ALA A 267 16.19 -12.83 21.05
C ALA A 267 17.30 -12.71 20.01
N PRO A 268 18.56 -12.97 20.38
CA PRO A 268 19.64 -13.08 19.40
C PRO A 268 19.46 -14.34 18.54
N TRP A 269 19.49 -14.16 17.24
CA TRP A 269 19.54 -15.23 16.24
C TRP A 269 20.91 -15.27 15.58
N PRO A 270 21.57 -16.44 15.47
CA PRO A 270 22.79 -16.55 14.68
C PRO A 270 22.50 -16.23 13.20
N THR A 271 23.48 -15.65 12.51
CA THR A 271 23.39 -15.25 11.10
C THR A 271 24.53 -15.84 10.29
N ILE A 272 24.32 -15.98 8.98
CA ILE A 272 25.32 -16.50 8.06
C ILE A 272 26.31 -15.38 7.69
N THR A 273 25.78 -14.17 7.48
CA THR A 273 26.58 -12.98 7.17
C THR A 273 26.77 -12.10 8.40
N GLU A 274 27.82 -11.27 8.39
CA GLU A 274 28.17 -10.41 9.53
C GLU A 274 27.21 -9.23 9.72
N VAL A 275 26.73 -9.04 10.94
CA VAL A 275 25.94 -7.88 11.38
C VAL A 275 26.91 -6.81 11.87
N LEU A 276 26.74 -5.59 11.34
CA LEU A 276 27.61 -4.47 11.67
C LEU A 276 27.42 -4.11 13.15
N ALA A 277 28.53 -3.84 13.82
CA ALA A 277 28.48 -3.30 15.17
C ALA A 277 27.89 -1.88 15.16
N GLU A 278 27.26 -1.51 16.27
CA GLU A 278 26.65 -0.20 16.39
C GLU A 278 27.72 0.92 16.31
N PRO A 279 27.58 1.86 15.36
CA PRO A 279 28.53 2.95 15.20
C PRO A 279 28.46 3.93 16.38
N LYS A 280 29.61 4.33 16.91
CA LYS A 280 29.70 5.32 17.98
C LYS A 280 29.44 6.73 17.44
N GLY A 281 28.70 7.53 18.20
CA GLY A 281 28.49 8.95 17.94
C GLY A 281 27.43 9.28 16.88
N LEU A 282 26.70 8.27 16.37
CA LEU A 282 25.48 8.49 15.62
C LEU A 282 24.28 8.66 16.55
N ASP A 283 23.25 9.33 16.04
CA ASP A 283 21.92 9.30 16.64
C ASP A 283 21.43 7.84 16.79
N PRO A 284 20.76 7.46 17.90
CA PRO A 284 20.36 6.08 18.15
C PRO A 284 19.53 5.44 17.02
N LEU A 285 18.67 6.20 16.34
CA LEU A 285 17.87 5.67 15.24
C LEU A 285 18.75 5.38 14.01
N GLU A 286 19.68 6.28 13.70
CA GLU A 286 20.63 6.08 12.60
C GLU A 286 21.60 4.94 12.89
N ALA A 287 22.05 4.81 14.14
CA ALA A 287 22.88 3.70 14.59
C ALA A 287 22.13 2.36 14.47
N ALA A 288 20.87 2.30 14.91
CA ALA A 288 20.02 1.11 14.77
C ALA A 288 19.80 0.71 13.30
N LYS A 289 19.60 1.68 12.39
CA LYS A 289 19.50 1.39 10.95
C LYS A 289 20.78 0.76 10.40
N VAL A 290 21.96 1.22 10.80
CA VAL A 290 23.24 0.64 10.35
C VAL A 290 23.38 -0.81 10.79
N VAL A 291 22.92 -1.14 12.00
CA VAL A 291 22.96 -2.51 12.53
C VAL A 291 21.94 -3.41 11.82
N MET A 292 20.70 -2.94 11.69
CA MET A 292 19.57 -3.78 11.24
C MET A 292 19.42 -3.90 9.73
N ILE A 293 19.80 -2.86 8.97
CA ILE A 293 19.64 -2.83 7.51
C ILE A 293 20.93 -3.32 6.86
N ALA A 294 20.91 -4.55 6.36
CA ALA A 294 22.04 -5.13 5.63
C ALA A 294 22.31 -4.36 4.32
N ALA A 295 23.57 -4.35 3.89
CA ALA A 295 23.98 -3.69 2.65
C ALA A 295 24.95 -4.59 1.87
N GLY A 296 25.06 -4.35 0.57
CA GLY A 296 25.90 -5.13 -0.34
C GLY A 296 25.24 -6.41 -0.82
N LYS A 297 26.05 -7.31 -1.38
CA LYS A 297 25.62 -8.61 -1.87
C LYS A 297 26.18 -9.71 -0.98
N PRO A 298 25.32 -10.55 -0.37
CA PRO A 298 25.83 -11.67 0.41
C PRO A 298 26.40 -12.74 -0.51
N PHE A 299 27.45 -13.43 -0.07
CA PHE A 299 28.20 -14.38 -0.90
C PHE A 299 27.38 -15.59 -1.37
N TYR A 300 26.31 -15.94 -0.65
CA TYR A 300 25.43 -17.05 -1.00
C TYR A 300 24.35 -16.67 -2.02
N ALA A 301 24.12 -15.36 -2.24
CA ALA A 301 23.03 -14.94 -3.10
C ALA A 301 23.39 -15.10 -4.59
N PRO A 302 22.44 -15.54 -5.43
CA PRO A 302 22.56 -15.51 -6.89
C PRO A 302 22.94 -14.15 -7.45
N GLU A 303 23.38 -14.11 -8.72
CA GLU A 303 24.03 -12.93 -9.26
C GLU A 303 23.23 -11.63 -9.16
N ASP A 304 21.92 -11.76 -9.34
CA ASP A 304 20.92 -10.70 -9.44
C ASP A 304 20.18 -10.42 -8.12
N ILE A 305 20.67 -10.93 -6.99
CA ILE A 305 20.07 -10.72 -5.68
C ILE A 305 21.06 -10.03 -4.73
N SER A 306 20.67 -8.87 -4.20
CA SER A 306 21.49 -8.05 -3.30
C SER A 306 20.61 -7.36 -2.26
N PHE A 307 21.18 -7.08 -1.08
CA PHE A 307 20.53 -6.27 -0.06
C PHE A 307 20.29 -4.83 -0.53
N ASP A 308 21.11 -4.33 -1.47
CA ASP A 308 21.00 -2.97 -2.00
C ASP A 308 19.81 -2.78 -2.97
N ASP A 309 19.17 -3.87 -3.41
CA ASP A 309 17.97 -3.84 -4.25
C ASP A 309 16.85 -4.70 -3.64
N PRO A 310 16.18 -4.20 -2.58
CA PRO A 310 15.25 -4.98 -1.78
C PRO A 310 13.99 -5.40 -2.55
N VAL A 311 13.57 -4.62 -3.56
CA VAL A 311 12.38 -4.90 -4.37
C VAL A 311 12.67 -6.01 -5.37
N ASN A 312 13.79 -5.94 -6.09
CA ASN A 312 14.20 -7.02 -6.97
C ASN A 312 14.50 -8.29 -6.17
N ALA A 313 15.24 -8.19 -5.06
CA ALA A 313 15.54 -9.32 -4.19
C ALA A 313 14.27 -10.03 -3.71
N GLN A 314 13.23 -9.30 -3.29
CA GLN A 314 11.95 -9.88 -2.91
C GLN A 314 11.33 -10.71 -4.05
N ASN A 315 11.30 -10.15 -5.26
CA ASN A 315 10.71 -10.83 -6.42
C ASN A 315 11.51 -12.08 -6.80
N ARG A 316 12.84 -11.99 -6.81
CA ARG A 316 13.75 -13.08 -7.16
C ARG A 316 13.71 -14.21 -6.14
N TRP A 317 13.78 -13.89 -4.84
CA TRP A 317 13.59 -14.87 -3.80
C TRP A 317 12.21 -15.52 -3.91
N GLY A 318 11.15 -14.74 -4.11
CA GLY A 318 9.78 -15.26 -4.21
C GLY A 318 9.59 -16.24 -5.37
N ALA A 319 10.32 -16.07 -6.48
CA ALA A 319 10.24 -17.00 -7.62
C ALA A 319 10.72 -18.43 -7.25
N PHE A 320 11.68 -18.55 -6.33
CA PHE A 320 12.18 -19.86 -5.88
C PHE A 320 11.17 -20.65 -5.06
N GLU A 321 10.12 -20.02 -4.54
CA GLU A 321 9.06 -20.73 -3.80
C GLU A 321 8.42 -21.84 -4.65
N THR A 322 8.26 -21.61 -5.96
CA THR A 322 7.61 -22.56 -6.88
C THR A 322 8.59 -23.23 -7.84
N SER A 323 9.73 -22.61 -8.15
CA SER A 323 10.69 -23.16 -9.10
C SER A 323 11.63 -24.19 -8.49
N ILE A 324 11.85 -24.17 -7.16
CA ILE A 324 12.72 -25.13 -6.47
C ILE A 324 11.87 -26.26 -5.87
N ARG A 325 12.24 -27.50 -6.20
CA ARG A 325 11.70 -28.72 -5.59
C ARG A 325 12.74 -29.30 -4.64
N LEU A 326 12.32 -29.57 -3.41
CA LEU A 326 13.15 -30.15 -2.35
C LEU A 326 12.93 -31.67 -2.29
N SER A 327 13.89 -32.41 -1.72
CA SER A 327 13.66 -33.81 -1.30
C SER A 327 12.67 -33.87 -0.14
N ASP A 328 12.20 -35.06 0.23
CA ASP A 328 11.25 -35.22 1.34
C ASP A 328 11.84 -34.75 2.69
N GLU A 329 13.11 -35.05 2.97
CA GLU A 329 13.80 -34.59 4.18
C GLU A 329 13.98 -33.08 4.19
N GLN A 330 14.37 -32.51 3.04
CA GLN A 330 14.53 -31.07 2.86
C GLN A 330 13.18 -30.34 2.98
N GLU A 331 12.10 -30.92 2.46
CA GLU A 331 10.75 -30.36 2.56
C GLU A 331 10.27 -30.39 4.02
N ALA A 332 10.53 -31.45 4.78
CA ALA A 332 10.21 -31.51 6.21
C ALA A 332 10.91 -30.39 6.99
N ARG A 333 12.20 -30.16 6.70
CA ARG A 333 12.98 -29.05 7.27
C ARG A 333 12.42 -27.68 6.86
N TYR A 334 12.11 -27.51 5.58
CA TYR A 334 11.46 -26.29 5.07
C TYR A 334 10.14 -26.00 5.79
N GLN A 335 9.29 -27.01 5.96
CA GLN A 335 8.02 -26.87 6.67
C GLN A 335 8.23 -26.46 8.12
N LYS A 336 9.19 -27.06 8.84
CA LYS A 336 9.56 -26.65 10.21
C LYS A 336 9.87 -25.16 10.27
N LEU A 337 10.76 -24.66 9.40
CA LEU A 337 11.16 -23.24 9.38
C LEU A 337 9.96 -22.30 9.23
N ILE A 338 9.06 -22.58 8.28
CA ILE A 338 7.95 -21.67 7.95
C ILE A 338 6.72 -21.84 8.86
N THR A 339 6.62 -22.93 9.61
CA THR A 339 5.47 -23.22 10.50
C THR A 339 5.75 -23.00 11.97
N THR A 340 7.01 -23.10 12.41
CA THR A 340 7.35 -23.08 13.84
C THR A 340 8.37 -22.02 14.23
N MET A 341 9.21 -21.55 13.30
CA MET A 341 10.33 -20.67 13.64
C MET A 341 10.17 -19.27 13.08
N MET A 342 9.80 -19.15 11.79
CA MET A 342 9.72 -17.86 11.12
C MET A 342 8.31 -17.27 11.24
N THR A 343 8.24 -16.07 11.80
CA THR A 343 6.99 -15.31 11.95
C THR A 343 6.85 -14.26 10.85
N CYS A 344 5.66 -13.68 10.72
CA CYS A 344 5.37 -12.52 9.89
C CYS A 344 4.92 -11.32 10.74
N SER A 345 5.67 -11.00 11.78
CA SER A 345 5.25 -10.11 12.88
C SER A 345 4.84 -8.69 12.47
N TYR A 346 5.36 -8.10 11.40
CA TYR A 346 5.10 -6.67 11.12
C TYR A 346 3.89 -6.38 10.23
N CYS A 347 3.42 -7.36 9.46
CA CYS A 347 2.33 -7.17 8.49
C CYS A 347 1.15 -8.11 8.72
N CYS A 348 1.39 -9.27 9.32
CA CYS A 348 0.42 -10.33 9.51
C CYS A 348 0.36 -10.65 11.02
N GLY A 349 -0.84 -10.68 11.61
CA GLY A 349 -1.03 -11.02 13.03
C GLY A 349 -1.54 -9.86 13.88
N GLY A 350 -1.69 -10.12 15.17
CA GLY A 350 -2.10 -9.14 16.17
C GLY A 350 -1.22 -9.23 17.43
N PRO A 351 -1.39 -8.30 18.38
CA PRO A 351 -0.56 -8.24 19.58
C PRO A 351 -0.45 -9.61 20.28
N ASN A 352 -1.59 -10.29 20.45
CA ASN A 352 -1.67 -11.62 21.08
C ASN A 352 -1.78 -12.79 20.08
N ASN A 353 -1.37 -12.57 18.82
CA ASN A 353 -1.49 -13.58 17.78
C ASN A 353 -0.34 -13.49 16.76
N VAL A 354 0.72 -14.26 17.00
CA VAL A 354 1.78 -14.51 16.02
C VAL A 354 1.19 -15.14 14.77
N THR A 355 1.50 -14.56 13.61
CA THR A 355 1.26 -15.25 12.33
C THR A 355 2.54 -15.89 11.84
N MET A 356 2.51 -17.22 11.65
CA MET A 356 3.63 -17.96 11.07
C MET A 356 3.76 -17.68 9.58
N ASN A 357 4.99 -17.74 9.06
CA ASN A 357 5.29 -17.39 7.68
C ASN A 357 4.44 -18.18 6.66
N ARG A 358 4.19 -19.47 6.91
CA ARG A 358 3.33 -20.32 6.08
C ARG A 358 1.92 -19.77 5.89
N ASN A 359 1.40 -19.05 6.89
CA ASN A 359 0.01 -18.60 6.94
C ASN A 359 -0.20 -17.25 6.25
N CYS A 360 0.86 -16.59 5.78
CA CYS A 360 0.81 -15.26 5.17
C CYS A 360 1.06 -15.34 3.66
N GLY A 361 0.15 -14.75 2.86
CA GLY A 361 0.17 -14.80 1.39
C GLY A 361 0.90 -13.64 0.71
N CYS A 362 1.51 -12.72 1.47
CA CYS A 362 2.15 -11.52 0.94
C CYS A 362 3.47 -11.84 0.22
N ALA A 363 3.92 -10.91 -0.64
CA ALA A 363 5.17 -11.06 -1.39
C ALA A 363 6.40 -11.24 -0.48
N HIS A 364 6.40 -10.62 0.71
CA HIS A 364 7.46 -10.80 1.71
C HIS A 364 7.53 -12.24 2.23
N ALA A 365 6.37 -12.82 2.58
CA ALA A 365 6.33 -14.19 3.06
C ALA A 365 6.76 -15.17 1.96
N LYS A 366 6.29 -14.96 0.73
CA LYS A 366 6.75 -15.71 -0.46
C LYS A 366 8.26 -15.63 -0.66
N ALA A 367 8.84 -14.44 -0.54
CA ALA A 367 10.28 -14.22 -0.65
C ALA A 367 11.05 -15.01 0.41
N VAL A 368 10.64 -14.95 1.68
CA VAL A 368 11.26 -15.75 2.75
C VAL A 368 11.15 -17.26 2.47
N ARG A 369 10.00 -17.74 1.98
CA ARG A 369 9.83 -19.15 1.63
C ARG A 369 10.74 -19.58 0.49
N GLY A 370 10.83 -18.78 -0.57
CA GLY A 370 11.74 -19.07 -1.67
C GLY A 370 13.22 -18.96 -1.28
N PHE A 371 13.58 -18.03 -0.39
CA PHE A 371 14.89 -17.99 0.26
C PHE A 371 15.19 -19.30 0.98
N TYR A 372 14.28 -19.81 1.81
CA TYR A 372 14.50 -21.09 2.50
C TYR A 372 14.64 -22.26 1.54
N ARG A 373 13.82 -22.34 0.49
CA ARG A 373 13.98 -23.41 -0.52
C ARG A 373 15.36 -23.38 -1.15
N TYR A 374 15.83 -22.19 -1.57
CA TYR A 374 17.16 -22.04 -2.13
C TYR A 374 18.25 -22.42 -1.13
N MET A 375 18.18 -21.90 0.09
CA MET A 375 19.22 -22.12 1.10
C MET A 375 19.28 -23.57 1.57
N ILE A 376 18.15 -24.26 1.69
CA ILE A 376 18.13 -25.69 2.03
C ILE A 376 18.74 -26.52 0.89
N GLN A 377 18.38 -26.21 -0.35
CA GLN A 377 18.89 -26.94 -1.51
C GLN A 377 20.40 -26.75 -1.72
N ALA A 378 20.89 -25.50 -1.60
CA ALA A 378 22.28 -25.16 -1.92
C ALA A 378 23.23 -25.24 -0.71
N TYR A 379 22.70 -25.06 0.51
CA TYR A 379 23.50 -24.91 1.73
C TYR A 379 22.91 -25.64 2.95
N GLY A 380 21.96 -26.56 2.76
CA GLY A 380 21.27 -27.25 3.85
C GLY A 380 22.23 -27.93 4.83
N ASP A 381 23.27 -28.60 4.33
CA ASP A 381 24.20 -29.34 5.18
C ASP A 381 25.25 -28.43 5.86
N LYS A 382 25.25 -27.13 5.55
CA LYS A 382 26.25 -26.16 6.04
C LYS A 382 25.74 -25.25 7.14
N TYR A 383 24.45 -24.93 7.15
CA TYR A 383 23.86 -23.98 8.09
C TYR A 383 22.73 -24.60 8.87
N SER A 384 22.66 -24.26 10.16
CA SER A 384 21.59 -24.67 11.06
C SER A 384 20.27 -23.96 10.77
N ASP A 385 19.17 -24.48 11.32
CA ASP A 385 17.85 -23.85 11.20
C ASP A 385 17.84 -22.43 11.79
N GLU A 386 18.53 -22.23 12.91
CA GLU A 386 18.61 -20.92 13.57
C GLU A 386 19.41 -19.92 12.74
N GLU A 387 20.50 -20.35 12.09
CA GLU A 387 21.27 -19.50 11.17
C GLU A 387 20.45 -19.10 9.94
N LEU A 388 19.66 -20.04 9.39
CA LEU A 388 18.75 -19.72 8.28
C LEU A 388 17.68 -18.72 8.71
N VAL A 389 17.11 -18.87 9.90
CA VAL A 389 16.10 -17.94 10.43
C VAL A 389 16.70 -16.57 10.70
N GLY A 390 17.86 -16.48 11.36
CA GLY A 390 18.52 -15.20 11.59
C GLY A 390 18.92 -14.52 10.28
N GLU A 391 19.45 -15.27 9.31
CA GLU A 391 19.78 -14.72 8.00
C GLU A 391 18.52 -14.26 7.26
N SER A 392 17.40 -14.97 7.38
CA SER A 392 16.13 -14.51 6.80
C SER A 392 15.64 -13.20 7.43
N HIS A 393 15.91 -12.96 8.72
CA HIS A 393 15.59 -11.70 9.39
C HIS A 393 16.42 -10.54 8.86
N ARG A 394 17.63 -10.79 8.36
CA ARG A 394 18.41 -9.76 7.65
C ARG A 394 17.72 -9.30 6.37
N TRP A 395 17.14 -10.22 5.61
CA TRP A 395 16.30 -9.88 4.46
C TRP A 395 15.00 -9.22 4.89
N TYR A 396 14.41 -9.71 5.97
CA TYR A 396 13.16 -9.18 6.52
C TYR A 396 13.29 -7.71 6.95
N ALA A 397 14.45 -7.31 7.50
CA ALA A 397 14.74 -5.93 7.85
C ALA A 397 14.77 -4.97 6.66
N LEU A 398 15.08 -5.45 5.46
CA LEU A 398 14.98 -4.63 4.26
C LEU A 398 13.54 -4.38 3.83
N TRP A 399 12.66 -5.35 4.08
CA TRP A 399 11.26 -5.29 3.69
C TRP A 399 10.37 -4.66 4.77
N TYR A 400 10.79 -4.73 6.03
CA TYR A 400 10.12 -4.16 7.19
C TYR A 400 11.08 -3.36 8.08
N PRO A 401 11.74 -2.32 7.53
CA PRO A 401 12.80 -1.61 8.23
C PRO A 401 12.32 -0.95 9.52
N LYS A 402 11.10 -0.40 9.53
CA LYS A 402 10.54 0.24 10.72
C LYS A 402 10.45 -0.73 11.91
N GLY A 403 9.78 -1.87 11.71
CA GLY A 403 9.51 -2.81 12.80
C GLY A 403 10.77 -3.47 13.34
N MET A 404 11.71 -3.87 12.47
CA MET A 404 12.98 -4.46 12.90
C MET A 404 13.87 -3.44 13.65
N VAL A 405 13.86 -2.16 13.25
CA VAL A 405 14.59 -1.10 13.94
C VAL A 405 13.94 -0.78 15.29
N GLU A 406 12.60 -0.75 15.35
CA GLU A 406 11.83 -0.55 16.58
C GLU A 406 12.10 -1.66 17.60
N ASP A 407 12.08 -2.93 17.17
CA ASP A 407 12.41 -4.07 18.04
C ASP A 407 13.85 -4.02 18.54
N TYR A 408 14.80 -3.63 17.69
CA TYR A 408 16.18 -3.42 18.11
C TYR A 408 16.31 -2.31 19.15
N LEU A 409 15.62 -1.18 18.96
CA LEU A 409 15.62 -0.07 19.91
C LEU A 409 14.97 -0.49 21.24
N LEU A 410 13.86 -1.23 21.19
CA LEU A 410 13.22 -1.81 22.38
C LEU A 410 14.17 -2.74 23.14
N ALA A 411 14.80 -3.69 22.46
CA ALA A 411 15.71 -4.65 23.08
C ALA A 411 17.01 -4.01 23.60
N THR A 412 17.37 -2.83 23.11
CA THR A 412 18.51 -2.04 23.61
C THR A 412 18.11 -0.97 24.62
N GLY A 413 16.86 -0.96 25.11
CA GLY A 413 16.38 -0.04 26.15
C GLY A 413 16.17 1.40 25.68
N ARG A 414 15.94 1.61 24.38
CA ARG A 414 15.81 2.91 23.70
C ARG A 414 14.47 3.07 22.99
N GLU A 415 13.43 2.54 23.61
CA GLU A 415 12.04 2.53 23.13
C GLU A 415 11.42 3.93 22.97
N ASP A 416 12.03 4.96 23.56
CA ASP A 416 11.60 6.36 23.47
C ASP A 416 12.04 7.04 22.16
N VAL A 417 13.01 6.46 21.44
CA VAL A 417 13.59 7.02 20.20
C VAL A 417 12.60 7.00 19.05
N VAL A 418 11.76 5.97 18.96
CA VAL A 418 10.68 5.86 17.96
C VAL A 418 9.38 5.49 18.65
N GLY A 419 8.28 6.16 18.27
CA GLY A 419 6.97 5.82 18.83
C GLY A 419 6.59 4.36 18.56
N HIS A 420 6.26 3.64 19.64
CA HIS A 420 5.94 2.21 19.59
C HIS A 420 4.58 1.93 18.95
N GLN A 421 4.52 0.98 18.02
CA GLN A 421 3.30 0.46 17.41
C GLN A 421 3.24 -1.06 17.57
N SER A 422 2.21 -1.53 18.28
CA SER A 422 2.00 -2.96 18.46
C SER A 422 1.84 -3.70 17.13
N HIS A 423 2.46 -4.88 17.06
CA HIS A 423 2.46 -5.74 15.90
C HIS A 423 2.45 -7.22 16.31
N GLY A 424 2.43 -8.12 15.33
CA GLY A 424 2.15 -9.55 15.49
C GLY A 424 3.04 -10.25 16.52
N GLY A 425 2.42 -10.75 17.59
CA GLY A 425 3.08 -11.50 18.66
C GLY A 425 3.64 -10.65 19.81
N ALA A 426 3.55 -9.32 19.71
CA ALA A 426 4.07 -8.41 20.71
C ALA A 426 3.22 -8.34 22.00
N GLY A 427 2.59 -9.41 22.47
CA GLY A 427 1.87 -9.43 23.75
C GLY A 427 0.73 -8.40 23.93
N PRO A 428 0.14 -8.33 25.13
CA PRO A 428 -1.03 -7.48 25.42
C PRO A 428 -0.68 -6.01 25.69
N ASP A 429 0.54 -5.71 26.11
CA ASP A 429 1.11 -4.35 26.21
C ASP A 429 1.60 -3.84 24.85
N GLY A 430 1.52 -4.69 23.83
CA GLY A 430 1.93 -4.42 22.47
C GLY A 430 3.43 -4.51 22.24
N ARG A 431 4.22 -4.94 23.23
CA ARG A 431 5.68 -5.15 23.17
C ARG A 431 6.03 -6.64 23.10
N HIS A 432 7.05 -6.98 22.31
CA HIS A 432 7.66 -8.31 22.44
C HIS A 432 8.26 -8.45 23.84
N GLY A 433 8.24 -9.66 24.38
CA GLY A 433 9.06 -9.97 25.54
C GLY A 433 10.54 -9.72 25.25
N LEU A 434 11.35 -9.54 26.29
CA LEU A 434 12.81 -9.51 26.17
C LEU A 434 13.40 -10.80 26.75
#